data_AF-A0A6B3G120-F1
#
_entry.id   AF-A0A6B3G120-F1
#
_cell.length_a   1.000
_cell.length_b   1.000
_cell.length_c   1.000
_cell.angle_alpha   90.00
_cell.angle_beta   90.00
_cell.angle_gamma   90.00
#
_symmetry.space_group_name_H-M   'P 1'
#
loop_
_entity.id
_entity.type
_entity.pdbx_description
1 polymer ?
#
loop_
_entity_poly.entity_id
_entity_poly.type
_entity_poly.pdbx_seq_one_letter_code
_entity_poly.pdbx_strand_id
1 'polypeptide(L)'
;MSTVDQNQRRRRGTGLIALDAERAFAGYTLFAPLTGGGAVHLIDLRGEEAHTWRLPYRPGRHARILPGGNLAYNGVLPGEKAL
;
A
#
# COMPACT_ATOMS: atom_id res chain seq x y z
N MET A 1 -18.26 -22.52 -1.66
CA MET A 1 -18.72 -21.24 -1.07
C MET A 1 -17.57 -20.25 -1.11
N SER A 2 -17.79 -18.95 -1.37
CA SER A 2 -16.70 -17.96 -1.34
C SER A 2 -16.15 -17.86 0.09
N THR A 3 -14.83 -17.90 0.24
CA THR A 3 -14.14 -17.68 1.53
C THR A 3 -14.26 -16.23 2.03
N VAL A 4 -14.80 -15.34 1.19
CA VAL A 4 -14.94 -13.91 1.46
C VAL A 4 -16.43 -13.57 1.55
N ASP A 5 -16.87 -12.95 2.65
CA ASP A 5 -18.29 -12.87 3.08
C ASP A 5 -19.38 -12.22 2.18
N GLN A 6 -19.15 -11.50 1.10
CA GLN A 6 -20.08 -10.69 0.28
C GLN A 6 -20.98 -9.64 0.98
N ASN A 7 -21.32 -9.73 2.27
CA ASN A 7 -22.09 -8.70 2.97
C ASN A 7 -21.17 -7.58 3.46
N GLN A 8 -21.25 -6.43 2.81
CA GLN A 8 -20.44 -5.27 3.12
C GLN A 8 -20.56 -4.81 4.60
N ARG A 9 -21.73 -4.94 5.23
CA ARG A 9 -21.91 -4.55 6.64
C ARG A 9 -21.10 -5.42 7.59
N ARG A 10 -20.99 -6.73 7.31
CA ARG A 10 -20.19 -7.67 8.12
C ARG A 10 -18.70 -7.56 7.84
N ARG A 11 -18.32 -6.98 6.70
CA ARG A 11 -16.92 -6.68 6.34
C ARG A 11 -16.45 -5.28 6.76
N ARG A 12 -17.14 -4.62 7.69
CA ARG A 12 -16.70 -3.33 8.24
C ARG A 12 -15.54 -3.55 9.22
N GLY A 13 -14.42 -2.88 8.98
CA GLY A 13 -13.22 -2.95 9.82
C GLY A 13 -12.01 -2.37 9.10
N THR A 14 -10.87 -2.29 9.78
CA THR A 14 -9.56 -1.96 9.20
C THR A 14 -8.66 -3.18 9.22
N GLY A 15 -7.60 -3.18 8.40
CA GLY A 15 -6.71 -4.34 8.24
C GLY A 15 -7.25 -5.38 7.26
N LEU A 16 -6.66 -6.59 7.27
CA LEU A 16 -7.11 -7.70 6.42
C LEU A 16 -8.42 -8.28 6.99
N ILE A 17 -9.51 -8.13 6.23
CA ILE A 17 -10.84 -8.62 6.63
C ILE A 17 -11.09 -10.05 6.14
N ALA A 18 -10.59 -10.41 4.96
CA ALA A 18 -10.75 -11.74 4.38
C ALA A 18 -9.76 -11.94 3.22
N LEU A 19 -9.35 -13.19 3.00
CA LEU A 19 -8.41 -13.59 1.95
C LEU A 19 -8.89 -14.87 1.26
N ASP A 20 -8.95 -14.84 -0.07
CA ASP A 20 -9.10 -16.02 -0.92
C ASP A 20 -7.77 -16.25 -1.65
N ALA A 21 -6.89 -17.08 -1.08
CA ALA A 21 -5.53 -17.25 -1.58
C ALA A 21 -5.46 -17.87 -2.99
N GLU A 22 -6.48 -18.66 -3.36
CA GLU A 22 -6.56 -19.30 -4.69
C GLU A 22 -6.97 -18.31 -5.78
N ARG A 23 -7.57 -17.17 -5.40
CA ARG A 23 -8.04 -16.14 -6.33
C ARG A 23 -7.24 -14.84 -6.27
N ALA A 24 -6.56 -14.60 -5.16
CA ALA A 24 -5.69 -13.45 -5.00
C ALA A 24 -4.36 -13.67 -5.74
N PHE A 25 -3.80 -12.60 -6.29
CA PHE A 25 -2.46 -12.65 -6.85
C PHE A 25 -1.42 -12.83 -5.73
N ALA A 26 -0.59 -13.86 -5.82
CA ALA A 26 0.48 -14.17 -4.87
C ALA A 26 1.63 -13.15 -4.93
N GLY A 27 1.42 -11.97 -4.34
CA GLY A 27 2.39 -10.88 -4.36
C GLY A 27 2.21 -9.88 -3.24
N TYR A 28 2.80 -8.71 -3.43
CA TYR A 28 2.78 -7.62 -2.46
C TYR A 28 1.95 -6.44 -2.96
N THR A 29 1.37 -5.68 -2.03
CA THR A 29 0.70 -4.42 -2.32
C THR A 29 1.57 -3.26 -1.88
N LEU A 30 2.00 -2.43 -2.82
CA LEU A 30 2.72 -1.18 -2.56
C LEU A 30 1.72 -0.01 -2.55
N PHE A 31 1.76 0.83 -1.51
CA PHE A 31 0.96 2.04 -1.46
C PHE A 31 1.66 3.17 -0.69
N ALA A 32 1.39 4.41 -1.09
CA ALA A 32 1.94 5.62 -0.50
C ALA A 32 0.80 6.54 -0.04
N PRO A 33 0.43 6.53 1.26
CA PRO A 33 -0.69 7.33 1.77
C PRO A 33 -0.44 8.82 1.58
N LEU A 34 -1.42 9.55 1.02
CA LEU A 34 -1.30 10.99 0.72
C LEU A 34 -0.95 11.85 1.94
N THR A 35 -1.40 11.44 3.13
CA THR A 35 -1.15 12.09 4.42
C THR A 35 -0.12 11.33 5.28
N GLY A 36 0.57 10.34 4.72
CA GLY A 36 1.52 9.46 5.42
C GLY A 36 2.89 10.08 5.69
N GLY A 37 3.08 11.38 5.46
CA GLY A 37 4.34 12.07 5.79
C GLY A 37 5.59 11.54 5.08
N GLY A 38 5.43 10.91 3.92
CA GLY A 38 6.54 10.29 3.18
C GLY A 38 6.69 8.78 3.41
N ALA A 39 5.80 8.16 4.17
CA ALA A 39 5.74 6.71 4.30
C ALA A 39 5.27 6.05 3.00
N VAL A 40 5.94 4.96 2.63
CA VAL A 40 5.51 4.03 1.59
C VAL A 40 5.54 2.63 2.19
N HIS A 41 4.42 1.93 2.09
CA HIS A 41 4.25 0.60 2.68
C HIS A 41 4.21 -0.46 1.60
N LEU A 42 4.90 -1.56 1.84
CA LEU A 42 4.76 -2.80 1.11
C LEU A 42 4.21 -3.84 2.07
N ILE A 43 3.01 -4.34 1.80
CA ILE A 43 2.38 -5.40 2.60
C ILE A 43 2.25 -6.68 1.79
N ASP A 44 2.32 -7.82 2.47
CA ASP A 44 2.06 -9.12 1.87
C ASP A 44 0.54 -9.39 1.74
N LEU A 45 0.19 -10.56 1.22
CA LEU A 45 -1.22 -10.99 1.09
C LEU A 45 -1.95 -11.18 2.41
N ARG A 46 -1.22 -11.35 3.52
CA ARG A 46 -1.77 -11.49 4.88
C ARG A 46 -2.00 -10.13 5.54
N GLY A 47 -1.65 -9.03 4.85
CA GLY A 47 -1.73 -7.69 5.39
C GLY A 47 -0.59 -7.35 6.34
N GLU A 48 0.44 -8.20 6.40
CA GLU A 48 1.63 -7.97 7.21
C GLU A 48 2.61 -7.07 6.47
N GLU A 49 3.28 -6.18 7.22
CA GLU A 49 4.26 -5.28 6.64
C GLU A 49 5.54 -6.04 6.24
N ALA A 50 5.80 -6.09 4.94
CA ALA A 50 7.03 -6.66 4.40
C ALA A 50 8.19 -5.65 4.41
N HIS A 51 7.87 -4.37 4.14
CA HIS A 51 8.85 -3.28 4.19
C HIS A 51 8.17 -1.91 4.28
N THR A 52 8.85 -0.95 4.91
CA THR A 52 8.45 0.46 4.91
C THR A 52 9.63 1.35 4.54
N TRP A 53 9.42 2.22 3.55
CA TRP A 53 10.31 3.36 3.30
C TRP A 53 9.81 4.58 4.04
N ARG A 54 10.76 5.36 4.58
CA ARG A 54 10.50 6.68 5.18
C ARG A 54 11.25 7.72 4.36
N LEU A 55 10.52 8.43 3.51
CA LEU A 55 11.09 9.41 2.60
C LEU A 55 10.91 10.83 3.16
N PRO A 56 11.86 11.74 2.92
CA PRO A 56 11.81 13.08 3.52
C PRO A 56 10.78 14.02 2.88
N TYR A 57 9.99 13.55 1.90
CA TYR A 57 9.06 14.35 1.12
C TYR A 57 7.66 13.73 1.11
N ARG A 58 6.62 14.57 1.12
CA ARG A 58 5.22 14.12 0.98
C ARG A 58 5.02 13.37 -0.34
N PRO A 59 4.23 12.28 -0.38
CA PRO A 59 4.02 11.52 -1.62
C PRO A 59 3.19 12.27 -2.65
N GLY A 60 3.75 12.38 -3.85
CA GLY A 60 3.07 12.78 -5.07
C GLY A 60 2.29 11.61 -5.66
N ARG A 61 1.17 11.23 -5.03
CA ARG A 61 0.13 10.27 -5.48
C ARG A 61 0.57 8.89 -6.02
N HIS A 62 1.87 8.58 -6.15
CA HIS A 62 2.34 7.37 -6.82
C HIS A 62 3.72 6.92 -6.34
N ALA A 63 3.87 5.60 -6.20
CA ALA A 63 5.13 4.90 -5.93
C ALA A 63 5.12 3.56 -6.66
N ARG A 64 6.28 3.08 -7.13
CA ARG A 64 6.40 1.81 -7.88
C ARG A 64 7.74 1.14 -7.61
N ILE A 65 7.75 -0.19 -7.46
CA ILE A 65 8.99 -0.98 -7.52
C ILE A 65 9.40 -1.19 -8.98
N LEU A 66 10.63 -0.80 -9.32
CA LEU A 66 11.22 -1.00 -10.64
C LEU A 66 11.74 -2.44 -10.80
N PRO A 67 11.99 -2.94 -12.02
CA PRO A 67 12.52 -4.29 -12.25
C PRO A 67 13.80 -4.63 -11.49
N GLY A 68 14.63 -3.63 -11.18
CA GLY A 68 15.85 -3.80 -10.38
C GLY A 68 15.63 -3.79 -8.86
N GLY A 69 14.39 -3.76 -8.38
CA GLY A 69 14.05 -3.75 -6.95
C GLY A 69 14.05 -2.36 -6.29
N ASN A 70 14.53 -1.33 -7.00
CA ASN A 70 14.53 0.04 -6.49
C ASN A 70 13.12 0.65 -6.46
N LEU A 71 12.84 1.46 -5.44
CA LEU A 71 11.60 2.23 -5.35
C LEU A 71 11.70 3.50 -6.21
N ALA A 72 10.82 3.63 -7.20
CA ALA A 72 10.51 4.90 -7.84
C ALA A 72 9.40 5.59 -7.04
N TYR A 73 9.69 6.78 -6.52
CA TYR A 73 8.77 7.56 -5.69
C TYR A 73 8.58 8.95 -6.28
N ASN A 74 7.33 9.33 -6.50
CA ASN A 74 7.03 10.72 -6.82
C ASN A 74 6.84 11.46 -5.49
N GLY A 75 7.72 12.41 -5.20
CA GLY A 75 7.64 13.27 -4.02
C GLY A 75 7.36 14.70 -4.43
N VAL A 76 6.77 15.48 -3.51
CA VAL A 76 6.72 16.94 -3.67
C VAL A 76 8.14 17.49 -3.68
N LEU A 77 8.39 18.53 -4.48
CA LEU A 77 9.68 19.19 -4.54
C LEU A 77 10.11 19.67 -3.15
N PRO A 78 11.41 19.52 -2.79
CA PRO A 78 11.92 20.03 -1.52
C PRO A 78 11.65 21.53 -1.39
N GLY A 79 11.10 21.96 -0.25
CA GLY A 79 10.83 23.37 0.04
C GLY A 79 9.51 23.91 -0.54
N GLU A 80 8.82 23.16 -1.39
CA GLU A 80 7.54 23.58 -1.95
C GLU A 80 6.36 23.16 -1.06
N LYS A 81 5.36 24.05 -0.94
CA LYS A 81 4.10 23.68 -0.29
C LYS A 81 3.37 22.68 -1.19
N ALA A 82 3.10 21.51 -0.64
CA ALA A 82 2.22 20.57 -1.30
C ALA A 82 0.81 21.20 -1.44
N LEU A 83 0.28 21.19 -2.67
CA LEU A 83 -1.10 21.59 -2.96
C LEU A 83 -2.12 20.83 -2.08
#